data_AF-A0A2E3H0C3-F1
#
_entry.id   AF-A0A2E3H0C3-F1
#
_cell.length_a   1.000
_cell.length_b   1.000
_cell.length_c   1.000
_cell.angle_alpha   90.00
_cell.angle_beta   90.00
_cell.angle_gamma   90.00
#
_symmetry.space_group_name_H-M   'P 1'
#
loop_
_entity.id
_entity.type
_entity.pdbx_description
1 polymer ?
#
loop_
_entity_poly.entity_id
_entity_poly.type
_entity_poly.pdbx_seq_one_letter_code
_entity_poly.pdbx_strand_id
1 'polypeptide(L)' 'MLAAPVAAIVAGPASAQTVCVAEYKAKQDNPLRLQHGEMAVASCDPARAADEVRVKLASRGWILLKIIAVKG' A
#
# COMPACT_ATOMS: atom_id res chain seq x y z
N MET A 1 -55.06 0.22 -1.82
CA MET A 1 -54.06 -0.86 -1.99
C MET A 1 -53.25 -0.54 -3.23
N LEU A 2 -51.92 -0.43 -3.15
CA LEU A 2 -50.97 -1.24 -3.94
C LEU A 2 -49.54 -0.87 -3.52
N ALA A 3 -48.73 -1.91 -3.35
CA ALA A 3 -47.51 -1.95 -2.58
C ALA A 3 -46.30 -1.27 -3.24
N ALA A 4 -45.39 -0.79 -2.40
CA ALA A 4 -44.07 -0.27 -2.76
C ALA A 4 -43.17 -1.35 -3.38
N PRO A 5 -42.36 -1.04 -4.41
CA PRO A 5 -41.34 -1.96 -4.88
C PRO A 5 -40.11 -1.86 -3.96
N VAL A 6 -39.81 -2.95 -3.27
CA VAL A 6 -38.56 -3.12 -2.52
C VAL A 6 -37.45 -3.44 -3.53
N ALA A 7 -36.60 -2.47 -3.83
CA ALA A 7 -35.39 -2.69 -4.63
C ALA A 7 -34.35 -3.39 -3.76
N ALA A 8 -34.18 -4.70 -3.97
CA ALA A 8 -33.14 -5.48 -3.31
C ALA A 8 -31.77 -5.11 -3.90
N ILE A 9 -30.96 -4.40 -3.10
CA ILE A 9 -29.56 -4.12 -3.41
C ILE A 9 -28.76 -5.39 -3.12
N VAL A 10 -28.33 -6.10 -4.17
CA VAL A 10 -27.42 -7.23 -4.03
C VAL A 10 -26.02 -6.68 -3.77
N ALA A 11 -25.64 -6.57 -2.50
CA ALA A 11 -24.25 -6.37 -2.10
C ALA A 11 -23.49 -7.68 -2.34
N GLY A 12 -22.83 -7.79 -3.49
CA GLY A 12 -21.89 -8.88 -3.77
C GLY A 12 -20.70 -8.83 -2.80
N PRO A 13 -20.10 -9.98 -2.46
CA PRO A 13 -18.96 -10.02 -1.54
C PRO A 13 -17.80 -9.25 -2.18
N ALA A 14 -17.43 -8.11 -1.60
CA ALA A 14 -16.17 -7.47 -1.91
C ALA A 14 -15.07 -8.45 -1.50
N SER A 15 -14.43 -9.10 -2.48
CA SER A 15 -13.20 -9.85 -2.24
C SER A 15 -12.18 -8.86 -1.69
N ALA A 16 -12.00 -8.86 -0.37
CA ALA A 16 -10.90 -8.21 0.29
C ALA A 16 -9.63 -8.95 -0.11
N GLN A 17 -9.15 -8.68 -1.31
CA GLN A 17 -7.76 -8.90 -1.66
C GLN A 17 -6.96 -8.08 -0.67
N THR A 18 -6.34 -8.76 0.29
CA THR A 18 -5.44 -8.18 1.27
C THR A 18 -4.30 -7.53 0.48
N VAL A 19 -4.45 -6.24 0.19
CA VAL A 19 -3.39 -5.46 -0.45
C VAL A 19 -2.43 -5.17 0.68
N CYS A 20 -1.31 -5.88 0.71
CA CYS A 20 -0.27 -5.59 1.68
C CYS A 20 0.27 -4.18 1.41
N VAL A 21 0.34 -3.33 2.43
CA VAL A 21 0.83 -1.96 2.33
C VAL A 21 2.03 -1.80 3.25
N ALA A 22 3.16 -1.38 2.70
CA ALA A 22 4.35 -1.07 3.44
C ALA A 22 4.47 0.44 3.65
N GLU A 23 4.54 0.86 4.91
CA GLU A 23 4.79 2.22 5.34
C GLU A 23 6.30 2.41 5.59
N TYR A 24 6.90 3.47 5.04
CA TYR A 24 8.35 3.63 5.00
C TYR A 24 8.82 5.09 5.10
N LYS A 25 10.12 5.27 5.36
CA LYS A 25 10.84 6.54 5.21
C LYS A 25 11.92 6.38 4.16
N ALA A 26 12.06 7.37 3.29
CA ALA A 26 13.06 7.39 2.22
C ALA A 26 13.75 8.75 2.15
N LYS A 27 14.95 8.77 1.56
CA LYS A 27 15.68 9.99 1.23
C LYS A 27 16.08 10.05 -0.24
N GLN A 28 16.23 11.25 -0.78
CA GLN A 28 16.97 11.52 -2.01
C GLN A 28 18.22 12.28 -1.62
N ASP A 29 19.36 11.96 -2.23
CA ASP A 29 20.61 12.69 -2.04
C ASP A 29 20.78 13.69 -3.21
N ASN A 30 21.31 14.88 -2.92
CA ASN A 30 21.67 15.93 -3.90
C ASN A 30 20.56 16.35 -4.90
N PRO A 31 19.56 17.17 -4.49
CA PRO A 31 19.39 17.80 -3.17
C PRO A 31 18.85 16.83 -2.12
N LEU A 32 19.24 17.03 -0.85
CA LEU A 32 18.74 16.20 0.24
C LEU A 32 17.24 16.41 0.43
N ARG A 33 16.44 15.36 0.22
CA ARG A 33 15.00 15.35 0.47
C ARG A 33 14.64 14.17 1.33
N LEU A 34 13.71 14.35 2.25
CA LEU A 34 13.14 13.29 3.06
C LEU A 34 11.67 13.13 2.70
N GLN A 35 11.23 11.89 2.59
CA GLN A 35 9.80 11.60 2.47
C GLN A 35 9.41 10.43 3.36
N HIS A 36 8.16 10.48 3.77
CA HIS A 36 7.47 9.40 4.42
C HIS A 36 6.28 9.04 3.53
N GLY A 37 6.07 7.76 3.28
CA GLY A 37 5.01 7.33 2.40
C GLY A 37 4.66 5.87 2.63
N GLU A 38 3.64 5.45 1.90
CA GLU A 38 3.15 4.08 1.92
C GLU A 38 2.99 3.59 0.47
N MET A 39 3.20 2.31 0.24
CA MET A 39 2.97 1.70 -1.06
C MET A 39 2.49 0.27 -0.95
N ALA A 40 1.68 -0.16 -1.91
CA ALA A 40 1.29 -1.55 -2.04
C ALA A 40 2.51 -2.43 -2.38
N VAL A 41 2.59 -3.57 -1.71
CA VAL A 41 3.58 -4.63 -1.88
C VAL A 41 2.87 -5.95 -2.11
N ALA A 42 3.53 -6.89 -2.77
CA ALA A 42 2.97 -8.20 -3.06
C ALA A 42 2.92 -9.11 -1.83
N SER A 43 3.76 -8.85 -0.83
CA SER A 43 3.87 -9.67 0.38
C SER A 43 3.81 -8.83 1.64
N CYS A 44 3.07 -9.32 2.63
CA CYS A 44 2.99 -8.74 3.97
C CYS A 44 4.19 -9.15 4.84
N ASP A 45 5.07 -10.03 4.33
CA ASP A 45 6.33 -10.34 4.98
C ASP A 45 7.24 -9.10 5.00
N PRO A 46 7.71 -8.64 6.17
CA PRO A 46 8.48 -7.41 6.28
C PRO A 46 9.78 -7.40 5.46
N ALA A 47 10.45 -8.54 5.32
CA ALA A 47 11.70 -8.62 4.57
C ALA A 47 11.43 -8.50 3.07
N ARG A 48 10.45 -9.27 2.55
CA ARG A 48 10.03 -9.19 1.14
C ARG A 48 9.45 -7.83 0.79
N ALA A 49 8.64 -7.26 1.67
CA ALA A 49 8.11 -5.90 1.51
C ALA A 49 9.24 -4.87 1.43
N ALA A 50 10.26 -4.98 2.29
CA ALA A 50 11.41 -4.07 2.28
C ALA A 50 12.19 -4.14 0.95
N ASP A 51 12.45 -5.33 0.43
CA ASP A 51 13.12 -5.51 -0.86
C ASP A 51 12.33 -4.88 -2.01
N GLU A 52 11.01 -5.14 -2.06
CA GLU A 52 10.15 -4.58 -3.10
C GLU A 52 10.09 -3.05 -3.02
N VAL A 53 9.94 -2.49 -1.81
CA VAL A 53 9.95 -1.05 -1.56
C VAL A 53 11.29 -0.44 -1.99
N ARG A 54 12.43 -1.09 -1.69
CA ARG A 54 13.77 -0.63 -2.12
C ARG A 54 13.87 -0.53 -3.63
N VAL A 55 13.45 -1.56 -4.36
CA VAL A 55 13.50 -1.58 -5.83
C VAL A 55 12.62 -0.49 -6.41
N LYS A 56 11.37 -0.36 -5.93
CA LYS A 56 10.42 0.67 -6.38
C LYS A 56 10.95 2.09 -6.10
N LEU A 57 11.54 2.33 -4.94
CA LEU A 57 12.13 3.63 -4.60
C LEU A 57 13.37 3.96 -5.41
N ALA A 58 14.26 2.99 -5.61
CA ALA A 58 15.49 3.16 -6.36
C ALA A 58 15.21 3.62 -7.81
N SER A 59 14.17 3.07 -8.45
CA SER A 59 13.74 3.51 -9.79
C SER A 59 13.34 5.00 -9.88
N ARG A 60 13.05 5.62 -8.74
CA ARG A 60 12.66 7.03 -8.60
C ARG A 60 13.77 7.88 -7.96
N GLY A 61 14.98 7.34 -7.84
CA GLY A 61 16.12 8.00 -7.20
C GLY A 61 16.02 8.10 -5.66
N TRP A 62 15.06 7.41 -5.04
CA TRP A 62 14.91 7.40 -3.59
C TRP A 62 15.62 6.21 -2.96
N ILE A 63 16.20 6.44 -1.79
CA ILE A 63 16.90 5.46 -0.97
C ILE A 63 16.02 5.16 0.24
N LEU A 64 15.64 3.90 0.42
CA LEU A 64 14.90 3.46 1.60
C LEU A 64 15.78 3.62 2.86
N LEU A 65 15.26 4.33 3.86
CA LEU A 65 15.90 4.47 5.17
C LEU A 65 15.39 3.42 6.15
N LYS A 66 14.07 3.24 6.22
CA LYS A 66 13.43 2.35 7.21
C LYS A 66 12.01 1.98 6.79
N ILE A 67 11.64 0.72 7.02
CA ILE A 67 10.23 0.28 7.07
C ILE A 67 9.69 0.57 8.47
N ILE A 68 8.54 1.24 8.53
CA ILE A 68 7.85 1.58 9.78
C ILE A 68 6.86 0.47 10.14
N ALA A 69 6.02 0.09 9.18
CA ALA A 69 5.01 -0.94 9.37
C ALA A 69 4.71 -1.63 8.04
N VAL A 70 4.27 -2.88 8.11
CA VAL A 70 3.66 -3.58 6.98
C VAL A 70 2.27 -4.01 7.45
N LYS A 71 1.24 -3.57 6.72
CA LYS A 71 -0.17 -3.79 7.00
C LYS A 71 -0.70 -4.77 5.97
N GLY A 72 -1.49 -5.74 6.40
CA GLY A 72 -2.01 -6.83 5.59
C GLY A 72 -3.46 -7.09 5.89
#